data_AF-A0A497C482-F1
#
_entry.id   AF-A0A497C482-F1
#
_cell.length_a   1.000
_cell.length_b   1.000
_cell.length_c   1.000
_cell.angle_alpha   90.00
_cell.angle_beta   90.00
_cell.angle_gamma   90.00
#
_symmetry.space_group_name_H-M   'P 1'
#
loop_
_entity.id
_entity.type
_entity.pdbx_description
1 polymer ?
#
loop_
_entity_poly.entity_id
_entity_poly.type
_entity_poly.pdbx_seq_one_letter_code
_entity_poly.pdbx_strand_id
1 'polypeptide(L)'
;MKTQIRISRIIIEIPRLNEEIWIHVVCQEVKWDDEKQKVLSVVPRTHNVHTTAKAMAKSTVPLVDPFAGGETISGYGVHLALKGLAIGLMQDKFGGTVNDEYELWLT
;
A
#
# COMPACT_ATOMS: atom_id res chain seq x y z
N MET A 1 13.16 -11.20 14.70
CA MET A 1 11.76 -11.42 14.25
C MET A 1 11.12 -10.07 14.08
N LYS A 2 10.78 -9.71 12.84
CA LYS A 2 10.14 -8.44 12.52
C LYS A 2 8.69 -8.67 12.11
N THR A 3 7.86 -7.66 12.34
CA THR A 3 6.47 -7.66 11.85
C THR A 3 6.39 -6.74 10.65
N GLN A 4 5.88 -7.26 9.55
CA GLN A 4 5.68 -6.49 8.33
C GLN A 4 4.17 -6.42 8.07
N ILE A 5 3.71 -5.28 7.57
CA ILE A 5 2.36 -5.16 7.03
C ILE A 5 2.43 -5.44 5.52
N ARG A 6 1.74 -6.49 5.09
CA ARG A 6 1.61 -6.85 3.69
C ARG A 6 0.27 -6.36 3.15
N ILE A 7 0.29 -5.65 2.01
CA ILE A 7 -0.92 -5.36 1.25
C ILE A 7 -1.37 -6.65 0.55
N SER A 8 -2.58 -7.10 0.85
CA SER A 8 -3.19 -8.27 0.22
C SER A 8 -4.03 -7.87 -0.99
N ARG A 9 -4.82 -6.79 -0.87
CA ARG A 9 -5.73 -6.32 -1.92
C ARG A 9 -6.00 -4.82 -1.80
N ILE A 10 -6.18 -4.17 -2.94
CA ILE A 10 -6.75 -2.82 -3.05
C ILE A 10 -8.07 -2.95 -3.81
N ILE A 11 -9.14 -2.40 -3.25
CA ILE A 11 -10.47 -2.38 -3.85
C ILE A 11 -10.81 -0.91 -4.10
N ILE A 12 -11.13 -0.57 -5.34
CA ILE A 12 -11.61 0.76 -5.71
C ILE A 12 -13.09 0.59 -6.03
N GLU A 13 -13.95 1.27 -5.28
CA GLU A 13 -15.39 1.21 -5.53
C GLU A 13 -15.74 1.93 -6.82
N ILE A 14 -16.66 1.34 -7.58
CA ILE A 14 -17.27 2.03 -8.72
C ILE A 14 -18.24 3.06 -8.14
N PRO A 15 -18.00 4.37 -8.33
CA PRO A 15 -18.86 5.38 -7.72
C PRO A 15 -20.25 5.33 -8.34
N ARG A 16 -21.27 5.57 -7.52
CA ARG A 16 -22.58 5.93 -8.03
C ARG A 16 -22.57 7.40 -8.45
N LEU A 17 -23.61 7.82 -9.18
CA LEU A 17 -23.72 9.21 -9.65
C LEU A 17 -23.63 10.18 -8.45
N ASN A 18 -22.69 11.12 -8.49
CA ASN A 18 -22.41 12.11 -7.44
C ASN A 18 -21.91 11.57 -6.09
N GLU A 19 -21.50 10.30 -6.01
CA GLU A 19 -20.86 9.75 -4.82
C GLU A 19 -19.32 9.83 -4.91
N GLU A 20 -18.67 9.95 -3.75
CA GLU A 20 -17.22 9.95 -3.67
C GLU A 20 -16.68 8.52 -3.86
N ILE A 21 -15.61 8.39 -4.64
CA ILE A 21 -14.94 7.10 -4.86
C ILE A 21 -14.22 6.69 -3.57
N TRP A 22 -14.55 5.52 -3.05
CA TRP A 22 -13.85 4.91 -1.94
C TRP A 22 -12.79 3.92 -2.39
N ILE A 23 -11.72 3.88 -1.61
CA ILE A 23 -10.58 2.98 -1.79
C ILE A 23 -10.38 2.22 -0.48
N HIS A 24 -10.35 0.90 -0.58
CA HIS A 24 -10.24 -0.02 0.54
C HIS A 24 -8.96 -0.83 0.36
N VAL A 25 -8.05 -0.69 1.33
CA VAL A 25 -6.81 -1.46 1.38
C VAL A 25 -6.98 -2.56 2.41
N VAL A 26 -6.88 -3.80 1.95
CA VAL A 26 -6.86 -4.99 2.80
C VAL A 26 -5.41 -5.37 3.04
N CYS A 27 -5.01 -5.42 4.31
CA CYS A 27 -3.66 -5.73 4.73
C CYS A 27 -3.62 -6.83 5.79
N GLN A 28 -2.46 -7.48 5.90
CA GLN A 28 -2.20 -8.58 6.82
C GLN A 28 -0.87 -8.34 7.52
N GLU A 29 -0.84 -8.61 8.82
CA GLU A 29 0.43 -8.71 9.54
C GLU A 29 1.11 -10.04 9.19
N VAL A 30 2.39 -9.96 8.82
CA VAL A 30 3.22 -11.14 8.57
C VAL A 30 4.45 -11.09 9.48
N LYS A 31 4.81 -12.25 10.03
CA LYS A 31 6.04 -12.41 10.80
C LYS A 31 7.15 -12.84 9.85
N TRP A 32 8.20 -12.03 9.78
CA TRP A 32 9.36 -12.26 8.92
C TRP A 32 10.53 -12.88 9.70
N ASP A 33 11.17 -13.87 9.06
CA ASP A 33 12.45 -14.42 9.47
C ASP A 33 13.58 -13.67 8.74
N ASP A 34 14.34 -12.85 9.47
CA ASP A 34 15.48 -12.14 8.91
C ASP A 34 16.61 -13.10 8.47
N GLU A 35 16.78 -14.25 9.14
CA GLU A 35 17.85 -15.20 8.80
C GLU A 35 17.54 -15.98 7.53
N LYS A 36 16.26 -16.36 7.35
CA LYS A 36 15.80 -17.15 6.21
C LYS A 36 15.20 -16.31 5.08
N GLN A 37 15.13 -14.99 5.27
CA GLN A 37 14.55 -14.03 4.32
C GLN A 37 13.18 -14.50 3.81
N LYS A 38 12.29 -14.91 4.73
CA LYS A 38 10.97 -15.45 4.37
C LYS A 38 9.89 -15.13 5.39
N VAL A 39 8.64 -15.16 4.92
CA VAL A 39 7.45 -15.14 5.78
C VAL A 39 7.36 -16.46 6.55
N LEU A 40 7.37 -16.40 7.88
CA LEU A 40 7.18 -17.55 8.77
C LEU A 40 5.71 -17.86 8.99
N SER A 41 4.92 -16.82 9.18
CA SER A 41 3.49 -16.94 9.43
C SER A 41 2.76 -15.68 9.00
N VAL A 42 1.55 -15.88 8.49
CA VAL A 42 0.58 -14.82 8.24
C VAL A 42 -0.36 -14.80 9.44
N VAL A 43 -0.50 -13.66 10.10
CA VAL A 43 -1.50 -13.49 11.14
C VAL A 43 -2.87 -13.55 10.45
N PRO A 44 -3.79 -14.46 10.82
CA PRO A 44 -5.04 -14.68 10.09
C PRO A 44 -6.03 -13.51 10.17
N ARG A 45 -5.67 -12.43 10.87
CA ARG A 45 -6.46 -11.21 10.96
C ARG A 45 -6.14 -10.30 9.77
N THR A 46 -7.17 -9.98 8.98
CA THR A 46 -7.10 -8.93 7.99
C THR A 46 -7.47 -7.60 8.61
N HIS A 47 -6.71 -6.56 8.28
CA HIS A 47 -7.04 -5.20 8.61
C HIS A 47 -7.50 -4.48 7.36
N ASN A 48 -8.56 -3.69 7.50
CA ASN A 48 -9.05 -2.83 6.42
C ASN A 48 -8.69 -1.38 6.74
N VAL A 49 -8.17 -0.68 5.74
CA VAL A 49 -7.94 0.76 5.76
C VAL A 49 -8.78 1.36 4.65
N HIS A 50 -9.51 2.42 4.97
CA HIS A 50 -10.46 3.04 4.06
C HIS A 50 -10.10 4.49 3.88
N THR A 51 -10.15 4.96 2.64
CA THR A 51 -9.95 6.35 2.31
C THR A 51 -10.72 6.70 1.05
N THR A 52 -10.83 7.99 0.75
CA THR A 52 -11.44 8.45 -0.49
C THR A 52 -10.38 8.70 -1.55
N ALA A 53 -10.75 8.58 -2.83
CA ALA A 53 -9.83 8.87 -3.93
C ALA A 53 -9.32 10.32 -3.89
N LYS A 54 -10.14 11.26 -3.40
CA LYS A 54 -9.77 12.66 -3.21
C LYS A 54 -8.72 12.84 -2.12
N ALA A 55 -8.84 12.10 -1.01
CA ALA A 55 -7.83 12.11 0.05
C ALA A 55 -6.51 11.48 -0.44
N MET A 56 -6.59 10.40 -1.23
CA MET A 56 -5.39 9.79 -1.84
C MET A 56 -4.67 10.71 -2.82
N ALA A 57 -5.40 11.43 -3.68
CA ALA A 57 -4.81 12.35 -4.65
C ALA A 57 -4.00 13.49 -4.00
N LYS A 58 -4.23 13.76 -2.71
CA LYS A 58 -3.48 14.75 -1.94
C LYS A 58 -2.25 14.17 -1.23
N SER A 59 -2.13 12.85 -1.11
CA SER A 59 -0.97 12.24 -0.46
C SER A 59 0.23 12.28 -1.40
N THR A 60 1.31 12.89 -0.93
CA THR A 60 2.55 13.07 -1.68
C THR A 60 3.45 11.87 -1.44
N VAL A 61 3.36 10.85 -2.29
CA VAL A 61 4.40 9.83 -2.39
C VAL A 61 5.15 10.09 -3.70
N PRO A 62 6.44 10.47 -3.67
CA PRO A 62 7.21 10.62 -4.88
C PRO A 62 7.38 9.24 -5.53
N LEU A 63 6.87 9.10 -6.75
CA LEU A 63 6.95 7.85 -7.51
C LEU A 63 7.73 8.11 -8.79
N VAL A 64 8.74 7.28 -9.03
CA VAL A 64 9.51 7.27 -10.27
C VAL A 64 9.03 6.05 -11.06
N ASP A 65 8.40 6.27 -12.22
CA ASP A 65 8.11 5.18 -13.15
C ASP A 65 9.42 4.74 -13.81
N PRO A 66 9.92 3.51 -13.57
CA PRO A 66 11.20 3.08 -14.12
C PRO A 66 11.13 2.76 -15.62
N PHE A 67 9.94 2.73 -16.22
CA PHE A 67 9.72 2.41 -17.63
C PHE A 67 9.31 3.64 -18.46
N ALA A 68 8.69 4.64 -17.84
CA ALA A 68 8.27 5.86 -18.51
C ALA A 68 9.29 6.99 -18.30
N GLY A 69 10.16 7.20 -19.28
CA GLY A 69 11.02 8.38 -19.37
C GLY A 69 10.30 9.66 -19.84
N GLY A 70 8.97 9.80 -19.63
CA GLY A 70 8.14 10.88 -20.19
C GLY A 70 6.79 11.08 -19.48
N GLU A 71 5.91 11.93 -20.06
CA GLU A 71 4.64 12.39 -19.46
C GLU A 71 3.51 11.33 -19.38
N THR A 72 3.74 10.12 -19.91
CA THR A 72 2.75 9.03 -19.92
C THR A 72 3.12 7.96 -18.90
N ILE A 73 2.28 7.73 -17.89
CA ILE A 73 2.50 6.69 -16.89
C ILE A 73 2.20 5.30 -17.46
N SER A 74 3.13 4.35 -17.28
CA SER A 74 2.90 2.96 -17.67
C SER A 74 1.92 2.28 -16.70
N GLY A 75 1.30 1.17 -17.10
CA GLY A 75 0.47 0.37 -16.18
C GLY A 75 1.26 -0.11 -14.94
N TYR A 76 2.57 -0.28 -15.07
CA TYR A 76 3.47 -0.56 -13.96
C TYR A 76 3.64 0.64 -13.03
N GLY A 77 3.81 1.84 -13.58
CA GLY A 77 3.83 3.09 -12.82
C GLY A 77 2.54 3.31 -12.03
N VAL A 78 1.38 3.02 -12.63
CA VAL A 78 0.08 3.07 -11.93
C VAL A 78 0.04 2.06 -10.77
N HIS A 79 0.56 0.84 -10.97
CA HIS A 79 0.62 -0.16 -9.91
C HIS A 79 1.52 0.28 -8.74
N LEU A 80 2.72 0.80 -9.03
CA LEU A 80 3.61 1.36 -8.01
C LEU A 80 2.96 2.54 -7.29
N ALA A 81 2.25 3.40 -8.01
CA ALA A 81 1.55 4.51 -7.41
C ALA A 81 0.51 4.07 -6.40
N LEU A 82 -0.36 3.13 -6.79
CA LEU A 82 -1.35 2.56 -5.90
C LEU A 82 -0.70 1.85 -4.69
N LYS A 83 0.43 1.16 -4.90
CA LYS A 83 1.21 0.52 -3.83
C LYS A 83 1.73 1.57 -2.84
N GLY A 84 2.39 2.62 -3.31
CA GLY A 84 2.94 3.71 -2.48
C GLY A 84 1.85 4.43 -1.69
N LEU A 85 0.73 4.76 -2.34
CA LEU A 85 -0.43 5.37 -1.69
C LEU A 85 -1.01 4.47 -0.58
N ALA A 86 -1.18 3.17 -0.86
CA ALA A 86 -1.67 2.22 0.13
C ALA A 86 -0.71 2.08 1.33
N ILE A 87 0.61 2.17 1.11
CA ILE A 87 1.61 2.15 2.18
C ILE A 87 1.55 3.40 3.03
N GLY A 88 1.39 4.59 2.44
CA GLY A 88 1.19 5.82 3.20
C GLY A 88 0.01 5.70 4.17
N LEU A 89 -1.15 5.22 3.68
CA LEU A 89 -2.33 5.00 4.53
C LEU A 89 -2.08 4.00 5.67
N MET A 90 -1.32 2.95 5.39
CA MET A 90 -0.97 1.96 6.41
C MET A 90 0.04 2.53 7.40
N GLN A 91 1.02 3.32 6.96
CA GLN A 91 1.99 3.97 7.83
C GLN A 91 1.29 4.97 8.75
N ASP A 92 0.34 5.75 8.24
CA ASP A 92 -0.48 6.67 9.03
C ASP A 92 -1.30 5.92 10.11
N LYS A 93 -1.80 4.72 9.78
CA LYS A 93 -2.65 3.93 10.68
C LYS A 93 -1.86 3.12 11.71
N PHE A 94 -0.78 2.48 11.29
CA PHE A 94 -0.04 1.49 12.07
C PHE A 94 1.32 2.00 12.57
N GLY A 95 1.80 3.14 12.06
CA GLY A 95 3.17 3.61 12.27
C GLY A 95 4.19 2.75 11.51
N GLY A 96 5.46 2.90 11.88
CA GLY A 96 6.57 2.09 11.35
C GLY A 96 7.41 2.78 10.28
N THR A 97 8.31 2.00 9.68
CA THR A 97 9.29 2.44 8.68
C THR A 97 9.07 1.78 7.34
N VAL A 98 9.13 2.56 6.27
CA VAL A 98 9.04 2.08 4.89
C VAL A 98 10.44 1.93 4.32
N ASN A 99 10.74 0.79 3.71
CA ASN A 99 12.01 0.57 3.01
C ASN A 99 11.93 0.98 1.52
N ASP A 100 13.06 0.90 0.82
CA ASP A 100 13.18 1.29 -0.60
C ASP A 100 12.32 0.41 -1.54
N GLU A 101 11.91 -0.78 -1.09
CA GLU A 101 11.04 -1.69 -1.84
C GLU A 101 9.55 -1.42 -1.62
N TYR A 102 9.21 -0.34 -0.92
CA TYR A 102 7.85 -0.02 -0.52
C TYR A 102 7.25 -1.16 0.29
N GLU A 103 7.88 -1.47 1.42
CA GLU A 103 7.39 -2.40 2.41
C GLU A 103 7.31 -1.72 3.77
N LEU A 104 6.20 -1.91 4.48
CA LEU A 104 5.99 -1.32 5.80
C LEU A 104 6.39 -2.30 6.90
N TRP A 105 7.36 -1.89 7.72
CA TRP A 105 7.87 -2.63 8.86
C TRP A 105 7.45 -1.96 10.17
N LEU A 106 6.85 -2.73 11.08
CA LEU A 106 6.47 -2.26 12.41
C LEU A 106 7.67 -2.39 13.35
N THR A 107 7.91 -1.35 14.16
CA THR A 107 8.89 -1.35 15.27
C THR A 107 8.47 -2.25 16.41
#